data_AF-J9FBF2-F1
#
_entry.id   AF-J9FBF2-F1
#
_cell.length_a   1.000
_cell.length_b   1.000
_cell.length_c   1.000
_cell.angle_alpha   90.00
_cell.angle_beta   90.00
_cell.angle_gamma   90.00
#
_symmetry.space_group_name_H-M   'P 1'
#
loop_
_entity.id
_entity.type
_entity.pdbx_description
1 polymer ?
#
loop_
_entity_poly.entity_id
_entity_poly.type
_entity_poly.pdbx_seq_one_letter_code
_entity_poly.pdbx_strand_id
1 'polypeptide(L)'
;MLPVAGNMYAVEENVTIFNSTADSKPKQTIQIGLDNQIKLKGFQCEIQLPAGVDFAEYNKAGNPVFVGGNRIPNHDFSSKQIDKEKNIWRVIGHSLAGFDID
;
A
#
# COMPACT_ATOMS: atom_id res chain seq x y z
N MET A 1 30.50 0.96 8.72
CA MET A 1 29.25 0.19 8.57
C MET A 1 28.31 1.06 7.76
N LEU A 2 27.90 0.68 6.55
CA LEU A 2 26.86 1.42 5.83
C LEU A 2 25.55 1.27 6.63
N PRO A 3 24.73 2.33 6.75
CA PRO A 3 23.45 2.20 7.43
C PRO A 3 22.64 1.11 6.72
N VAL A 4 22.14 0.16 7.49
CA VAL A 4 21.15 -0.80 7.01
C VAL A 4 19.91 0.01 6.65
N ALA A 5 19.64 0.13 5.35
CA ALA A 5 18.52 0.88 4.82
C ALA A 5 17.57 -0.07 4.07
N GLY A 6 16.27 0.09 4.31
CA GLY A 6 15.24 -0.39 3.42
C GLY A 6 14.81 0.75 2.51
N ASN A 7 14.76 0.52 1.20
CA ASN A 7 14.34 1.49 0.21
C ASN A 7 12.89 1.19 -0.18
N MET A 8 11.99 2.16 0.04
CA MET A 8 10.66 2.17 -0.55
C MET A 8 10.67 3.04 -1.80
N TYR A 9 10.15 2.52 -2.91
CA TYR A 9 10.14 3.23 -4.18
C TYR A 9 8.88 2.92 -4.98
N ALA A 10 8.44 3.86 -5.83
CA ALA A 10 7.43 3.56 -6.83
C ALA A 10 8.04 2.64 -7.89
N VAL A 11 7.36 1.54 -8.22
CA VAL A 11 7.85 0.59 -9.23
C VAL A 11 7.79 1.18 -10.63
N GLU A 12 6.76 2.00 -10.89
CA GLU A 12 6.63 2.75 -12.14
C GLU A 12 7.11 4.19 -11.95
N GLU A 13 7.79 4.73 -12.97
CA GLU A 13 8.25 6.13 -12.98
C GLU A 13 7.09 7.11 -13.02
N ASN A 14 6.00 6.75 -13.72
CA ASN A 14 4.80 7.56 -13.85
C ASN A 14 3.57 6.67 -13.82
N VAL A 15 2.66 6.91 -12.87
CA VAL A 15 1.32 6.29 -12.88
C VAL A 15 0.31 7.37 -13.24
N THR A 16 -0.39 7.19 -14.36
CA THR A 16 -1.41 8.15 -14.81
C THR A 16 -2.80 7.63 -14.46
N ILE A 17 -3.51 8.38 -13.61
CA ILE A 17 -4.90 8.09 -13.24
C ILE A 17 -5.79 9.14 -13.92
N PHE A 18 -6.60 8.69 -14.87
CA PHE A 18 -7.58 9.57 -15.51
C PHE A 18 -8.83 9.65 -14.65
N ASN A 19 -9.21 10.88 -14.29
CA ASN A 19 -10.54 11.13 -13.76
C ASN A 19 -11.54 10.93 -14.92
N SER A 20 -12.17 9.76 -14.97
CA SER A 20 -13.14 9.42 -16.00
C SER A 20 -14.55 9.65 -15.49
N THR A 21 -15.34 10.38 -16.26
CA THR A 21 -16.79 10.50 -16.07
C THR A 21 -17.56 9.38 -16.76
N ALA A 22 -16.87 8.39 -17.37
CA ALA A 22 -17.51 7.26 -18.04
C ALA A 22 -18.00 6.21 -17.03
N ASP A 23 -19.06 5.49 -17.38
CA ASP A 23 -19.68 4.44 -16.55
C ASP A 23 -18.70 3.33 -16.15
N SER A 24 -17.66 3.08 -16.97
CA SER A 24 -16.50 2.27 -16.62
C SER A 24 -15.37 3.16 -16.09
N LYS A 25 -15.30 3.31 -14.76
CA LYS A 25 -14.18 3.97 -14.09
C LYS A 25 -12.88 3.18 -14.37
N PRO A 26 -11.87 3.77 -15.04
CA PRO A 26 -10.61 3.08 -15.29
C PRO A 26 -9.93 2.78 -13.96
N LYS A 27 -9.49 1.53 -13.79
CA LYS A 27 -8.74 1.08 -12.61
C LYS A 27 -7.27 1.01 -12.99
N GLN A 28 -6.41 1.58 -12.15
CA GLN A 28 -4.96 1.50 -12.30
C GLN A 28 -4.36 0.98 -10.99
N THR A 29 -3.35 0.13 -11.09
CA THR A 29 -2.60 -0.35 -9.93
C THR A 29 -1.39 0.56 -9.70
N ILE A 30 -1.27 1.12 -8.49
CA ILE A 30 -0.03 1.74 -8.04
C ILE A 30 0.77 0.66 -7.31
N GLN A 31 2.00 0.42 -7.75
CA GLN A 31 2.91 -0.53 -7.12
C GLN A 31 4.01 0.19 -6.35
N ILE A 32 4.14 -0.17 -5.07
CA ILE A 32 5.25 0.28 -4.22
C ILE A 32 6.18 -0.91 -3.99
N GLY A 33 7.43 -0.74 -4.40
CA GLY A 33 8.52 -1.67 -4.16
C GLY A 33 9.15 -1.41 -2.80
N LEU A 34 9.58 -2.49 -2.15
CA LEU A 34 10.38 -2.48 -0.93
C LEU A 34 11.61 -3.34 -1.18
N ASP A 35 12.79 -2.73 -1.17
CA ASP A 35 14.08 -3.41 -1.23
C ASP A 35 14.77 -3.27 0.12
N ASN A 36 15.01 -4.39 0.80
CA ASN A 36 15.50 -4.42 2.17
C ASN A 36 16.58 -5.48 2.33
N GLN A 37 17.72 -5.08 2.90
CA GLN A 37 18.84 -5.99 3.21
C GLN A 37 18.67 -6.72 4.56
N ILE A 38 17.60 -6.42 5.31
CA ILE A 38 17.25 -7.06 6.58
C ILE A 38 15.81 -7.54 6.58
N LYS A 39 15.49 -8.56 7.38
CA LYS A 39 14.10 -8.98 7.63
C LYS A 39 13.31 -7.81 8.24
N LEU A 40 12.31 -7.31 7.51
CA LEU A 40 11.36 -6.30 8.01
C LEU A 40 10.13 -7.00 8.56
N LYS A 41 9.70 -6.60 9.76
CA LYS A 41 8.49 -7.16 10.40
C LYS A 41 7.19 -6.56 9.85
N GLY A 42 7.31 -5.40 9.21
CA GLY A 42 6.21 -4.68 8.59
C GLY A 42 6.66 -3.31 8.10
N PHE A 43 5.73 -2.59 7.50
CA PHE A 43 5.90 -1.21 7.07
C PHE A 43 4.59 -0.44 7.25
N GLN A 44 4.71 0.88 7.33
CA GLN A 44 3.58 1.79 7.33
C GLN A 44 3.77 2.81 6.21
N CYS A 45 2.73 3.04 5.41
CA CYS A 45 2.67 4.19 4.51
C CYS A 45 1.38 4.98 4.72
N GLU A 46 1.45 6.27 4.41
CA GLU A 46 0.28 7.15 4.38
C GLU A 46 0.07 7.60 2.94
N ILE A 47 -1.16 7.44 2.46
CA ILE A 47 -1.56 7.76 1.10
C ILE A 47 -2.63 8.84 1.20
N GLN A 48 -2.35 10.00 0.62
CA GLN A 48 -3.36 11.01 0.37
C GLN A 48 -3.89 10.84 -1.05
N LEU A 49 -5.18 10.53 -1.20
CA LEU A 49 -5.79 10.44 -2.51
C LEU A 49 -6.21 11.83 -3.01
N PRO A 50 -5.87 12.21 -4.26
CA PRO A 50 -6.37 13.44 -4.87
C PRO A 50 -7.91 13.46 -4.99
N ALA A 51 -8.50 14.65 -5.09
CA ALA A 51 -9.92 14.79 -5.34
C ALA A 51 -10.33 14.08 -6.65
N GLY A 52 -11.43 13.30 -6.60
CA GLY A 52 -11.93 12.52 -7.73
C GLY A 52 -11.25 11.16 -7.94
N VAL A 53 -10.25 10.80 -7.12
CA VAL A 53 -9.63 9.47 -7.10
C VAL A 53 -10.15 8.69 -5.90
N ASP A 54 -10.45 7.42 -6.13
CA ASP A 54 -10.96 6.50 -5.11
C ASP A 54 -10.26 5.14 -5.23
N PHE A 55 -10.32 4.34 -4.16
CA PHE A 55 -9.84 2.96 -4.21
C PHE A 55 -10.76 2.09 -5.07
N ALA A 56 -10.14 1.20 -5.85
CA ALA A 56 -10.86 0.34 -6.78
C ALA A 56 -11.73 -0.72 -6.09
N GLU A 57 -11.36 -1.12 -4.86
CA GLU A 57 -11.97 -2.21 -4.12
C GLU A 57 -11.95 -1.96 -2.61
N TYR A 58 -13.04 -2.36 -1.96
CA TYR A 58 -13.25 -2.28 -0.52
C TYR A 58 -13.65 -3.65 0.02
N ASN A 59 -13.16 -4.03 1.20
CA ASN A 59 -13.57 -5.24 1.88
C ASN A 59 -14.96 -5.09 2.53
N LYS A 60 -15.48 -6.17 3.12
CA LYS A 60 -16.81 -6.17 3.77
C LYS A 60 -16.93 -5.20 4.95
N ALA A 61 -15.81 -4.77 5.54
CA ALA A 61 -15.78 -3.78 6.62
C ALA A 61 -15.68 -2.33 6.11
N GLY A 62 -15.70 -2.11 4.79
CA GLY A 62 -15.59 -0.78 4.18
C GLY A 62 -14.17 -0.23 4.13
N ASN A 63 -13.15 -1.06 4.33
CA ASN A 63 -11.75 -0.65 4.23
C ASN A 63 -11.18 -0.99 2.84
N PRO A 64 -10.33 -0.13 2.26
CA PRO A 64 -9.69 -0.41 0.98
C PRO A 64 -8.88 -1.70 1.01
N VAL A 65 -8.93 -2.44 -0.10
CA VAL A 65 -8.18 -3.69 -0.27
C VAL A 65 -6.77 -3.37 -0.76
N PHE A 66 -5.77 -3.91 -0.06
CA PHE A 66 -4.36 -3.87 -0.45
C PHE A 66 -3.87 -5.29 -0.68
N VAL A 67 -3.06 -5.48 -1.73
CA VAL A 67 -2.52 -6.78 -2.11
C VAL A 67 -1.00 -6.74 -1.95
N GLY A 68 -0.46 -7.70 -1.21
CA GLY A 68 0.98 -7.87 -1.06
C GLY A 68 1.63 -8.45 -2.32
N GLY A 69 2.90 -8.11 -2.53
CA GLY A 69 3.69 -8.71 -3.61
C GLY A 69 4.08 -10.17 -3.31
N ASN A 70 4.41 -10.92 -4.37
CA ASN A 70 4.73 -12.36 -4.32
C ASN A 70 5.89 -12.75 -3.37
N ARG A 71 6.74 -11.79 -3.00
CA ARG A 71 7.95 -12.04 -2.20
C ARG A 71 7.73 -12.00 -0.69
N ILE A 72 6.53 -11.67 -0.22
CA ILE A 72 6.24 -11.62 1.21
C ILE A 72 5.11 -12.57 1.55
N PRO A 73 5.39 -13.90 1.65
CA PRO A 73 4.39 -14.87 2.08
C PRO A 73 3.89 -14.51 3.48
N ASN A 74 2.62 -14.80 3.76
CA ASN A 74 1.98 -14.60 5.06
C ASN A 74 2.06 -13.15 5.57
N HIS A 75 1.58 -12.18 4.79
CA HIS A 75 1.46 -10.79 5.22
C HIS A 75 -0.01 -10.38 5.23
N ASP A 76 -0.38 -9.59 6.24
CA ASP A 76 -1.71 -8.99 6.32
C ASP A 76 -1.63 -7.47 6.24
N PHE A 77 -2.67 -6.90 5.64
CA PHE A 77 -2.79 -5.46 5.42
C PHE A 77 -3.98 -4.94 6.20
N SER A 78 -3.70 -3.99 7.08
CA SER A 78 -4.73 -3.20 7.73
C SER A 78 -4.69 -1.78 7.17
N SER A 79 -5.85 -1.15 7.07
CA SER A 79 -5.97 0.22 6.61
C SER A 79 -6.98 0.99 7.44
N LYS A 80 -6.72 2.29 7.61
CA LYS A 80 -7.62 3.21 8.32
C LYS A 80 -7.53 4.59 7.72
N GLN A 81 -8.68 5.22 7.48
CA GLN A 81 -8.71 6.64 7.16
C GLN A 81 -8.39 7.44 8.43
N ILE A 82 -7.25 8.14 8.42
CA ILE A 82 -6.75 8.89 9.57
C ILE A 82 -7.15 10.37 9.52
N ASP A 83 -7.43 10.90 8.32
CA ASP A 83 -7.97 12.23 8.11
C ASP A 83 -9.04 12.14 6.99
N LYS A 84 -10.30 12.38 7.37
CA LYS A 84 -11.44 12.31 6.43
C LYS A 84 -11.52 13.53 5.52
N GLU A 85 -11.15 14.70 6.02
CA GLU A 85 -11.24 15.96 5.27
C GLU A 85 -10.18 16.00 4.17
N LYS A 86 -8.97 15.50 4.48
CA LYS A 86 -7.85 15.46 3.53
C LYS A 86 -7.76 14.16 2.75
N ASN A 87 -8.64 13.19 3.03
CA ASN A 87 -8.66 11.86 2.46
C ASN A 87 -7.32 11.11 2.60
N ILE A 88 -6.76 11.12 3.80
CA ILE A 88 -5.49 10.45 4.12
C ILE A 88 -5.78 9.07 4.72
N TRP A 89 -5.20 8.05 4.10
CA TRP A 89 -5.29 6.67 4.52
C TRP A 89 -3.94 6.17 5.00
N ARG A 90 -3.93 5.58 6.20
CA ARG A 90 -2.77 4.85 6.70
C ARG A 90 -2.94 3.37 6.37
N VAL A 91 -1.89 2.79 5.83
CA VAL A 91 -1.80 1.37 5.48
C VAL A 91 -0.65 0.77 6.27
N ILE A 92 -0.90 -0.36 6.91
CA ILE A 92 0.11 -1.11 7.66
C ILE A 92 0.13 -2.53 7.10
N GLY A 93 1.26 -2.88 6.48
CA GLY A 93 1.58 -4.25 6.10
C GLY A 93 2.43 -4.90 7.19
N HIS A 94 2.06 -6.09 7.64
CA HIS A 94 2.82 -6.81 8.68
C HIS A 94 2.87 -8.31 8.42
N SER A 95 3.93 -8.96 8.89
CA SER A 95 4.09 -10.41 8.81
C SER A 95 3.13 -11.12 9.77
N LEU A 96 2.40 -12.11 9.25
CA LEU A 96 1.59 -13.09 9.98
C LEU A 96 2.40 -14.32 10.40
N ALA A 97 3.60 -14.54 9.82
CA ALA A 97 4.49 -15.57 10.32
C ALA A 97 4.95 -15.18 11.74
N GLY A 98 4.66 -16.04 12.71
CA GLY A 98 5.15 -15.92 14.08
C GLY A 98 6.66 -15.78 14.11
N PHE A 99 7.17 -15.09 15.13
CA PHE A 99 8.58 -14.79 15.31
C PHE A 99 9.45 -16.04 15.41
N ASP A 100 9.97 -16.53 14.30
CA ASP A 100 11.19 -17.33 14.32
C ASP A 100 12.35 -16.40 13.93
N ILE A 101 12.96 -15.86 14.99
CA ILE A 101 14.25 -15.18 14.95
C ILE A 101 15.29 -16.30 14.93
N ASP A 102 15.83 -16.60 13.75
CA ASP A 102 17.18 -17.16 13.64
C ASP A 102 18.20 -16.03 13.80
#